data_AF-A0A9X3XFA2-F1
#
_entry.id   AF-A0A9X3XFA2-F1
#
_cell.length_a   1.000
_cell.length_b   1.000
_cell.length_c   1.000
_cell.angle_alpha   90.00
_cell.angle_beta   90.00
_cell.angle_gamma   90.00
#
_symmetry.space_group_name_H-M   'P 1'
#
loop_
_entity.id
_entity.type
_entity.pdbx_description
1 polymer ?
#
loop_
_entity_poly.entity_id
_entity_poly.type
_entity_poly.pdbx_seq_one_letter_code
_entity_poly.pdbx_strand_id
1 'polypeptide(L)'
;MNDKIAPYMGPSIIDVTSIRPKLVDAANGTLSGARRQKPGFPEVFDELSKALPQYGETLGVHPGMLQNIVDKTATLDEIRALKKDVLKLAEILEESEIYYEDARESDISRIGGFLDATIQHGDPSVQAAFNKTLAYRAQYAKKAAETRRKNKQARPETNAETSTEPKAPSPA
;
A
#
# COMPACT_ATOMS: atom_id res chain seq x y z
N MET A 1 -11.02 -1.98 -26.23
CA MET A 1 -11.10 -1.73 -24.78
C MET A 1 -9.95 -2.48 -24.13
N ASN A 2 -8.89 -1.77 -23.73
CA ASN A 2 -7.87 -2.36 -22.86
C ASN A 2 -8.46 -2.34 -21.46
N ASP A 3 -9.08 -3.44 -21.03
CA ASP A 3 -9.42 -3.57 -19.61
C ASP A 3 -8.11 -3.66 -18.83
N LYS A 4 -7.75 -2.55 -18.19
CA LYS A 4 -6.58 -2.44 -17.30
C LYS A 4 -6.80 -3.16 -15.97
N ILE A 5 -7.98 -3.75 -15.76
CA ILE A 5 -8.41 -4.38 -14.52
C ILE A 5 -8.88 -5.78 -14.89
N ALA A 6 -8.17 -6.79 -14.38
CA ALA A 6 -8.51 -8.19 -14.57
C ALA A 6 -8.94 -8.80 -13.23
N PRO A 7 -9.90 -9.74 -13.22
CA PRO A 7 -10.25 -10.49 -12.01
C PRO A 7 -9.03 -11.19 -11.41
N TYR A 8 -8.93 -11.21 -10.08
CA TYR A 8 -7.88 -11.94 -9.39
C TYR A 8 -8.06 -13.45 -9.60
N MET A 9 -7.03 -14.09 -10.17
CA MET A 9 -7.01 -15.53 -10.47
C MET A 9 -6.09 -16.33 -9.54
N GLY A 10 -5.54 -15.69 -8.50
CA GLY A 10 -4.69 -16.37 -7.53
C GLY A 10 -5.48 -17.06 -6.40
N PRO A 11 -4.78 -17.64 -5.42
CA PRO A 11 -5.41 -18.33 -4.30
C PRO A 11 -6.28 -17.39 -3.45
N SER A 12 -7.54 -17.78 -3.23
CA SER A 12 -8.45 -17.09 -2.31
C SER A 12 -8.35 -17.62 -0.87
N ILE A 13 -7.68 -18.76 -0.67
CA ILE A 13 -7.47 -19.42 0.62
C ILE A 13 -5.99 -19.72 0.75
N ILE A 14 -5.40 -19.29 1.86
CA ILE A 14 -4.02 -19.60 2.23
C ILE A 14 -4.08 -20.39 3.53
N ASP A 15 -3.88 -21.70 3.44
CA ASP A 15 -3.91 -22.58 4.61
C ASP A 15 -2.56 -22.60 5.33
N VAL A 16 -2.57 -22.22 6.60
CA VAL A 16 -1.40 -22.22 7.49
C VAL A 16 -1.48 -23.28 8.59
N THR A 17 -2.46 -24.18 8.52
CA THR A 17 -2.76 -25.16 9.58
C THR A 17 -1.57 -26.05 9.89
N SER A 18 -0.82 -26.49 8.87
CA SER A 18 0.36 -27.34 9.01
C SER A 18 1.50 -26.69 9.81
N ILE A 19 1.64 -25.36 9.74
CA ILE A 19 2.70 -24.62 10.40
C ILE A 19 2.24 -23.86 11.64
N ARG A 20 0.93 -23.87 11.94
CA ARG A 20 0.34 -23.13 13.06
C ARG A 20 1.08 -23.30 14.39
N PRO A 21 1.53 -24.50 14.81
CA PRO A 21 2.27 -24.66 16.06
C PRO A 21 3.63 -23.95 16.09
N LYS A 22 4.17 -23.61 14.91
CA LYS A 22 5.48 -22.95 14.73
C LYS A 22 5.37 -21.44 14.54
N LEU A 23 4.16 -20.91 14.34
CA LEU A 23 3.92 -19.48 14.16
C LEU A 23 4.01 -18.75 15.50
N VAL A 24 4.55 -17.53 15.47
CA VAL A 24 4.72 -16.68 16.65
C VAL A 24 4.03 -15.34 16.43
N ASP A 25 3.22 -14.93 17.40
CA ASP A 25 2.68 -13.58 17.51
C ASP A 25 3.49 -12.84 18.58
N ALA A 26 4.47 -12.04 18.13
CA ALA A 26 5.38 -11.34 19.01
C ALA A 26 4.90 -9.90 19.20
N ALA A 27 4.86 -9.43 20.44
CA ALA A 27 4.50 -8.05 20.74
C ALA A 27 5.45 -7.05 20.03
N ASN A 28 4.92 -5.85 19.78
CA ASN A 28 5.69 -4.80 19.11
C ASN A 28 7.01 -4.52 19.83
N GLY A 29 8.11 -4.55 19.09
CA GLY A 29 9.45 -4.32 19.62
C GLY A 29 10.16 -5.56 20.19
N THR A 30 9.47 -6.67 20.43
CA THR A 30 10.09 -7.90 20.98
C THR A 30 11.14 -8.52 20.05
N LEU A 31 11.01 -8.32 18.74
CA LEU A 31 11.97 -8.80 17.74
C LEU A 31 13.06 -7.76 17.41
N SER A 32 13.15 -6.65 18.16
CA SER A 32 14.23 -5.68 18.01
C SER A 32 15.58 -6.34 18.34
N GLY A 33 16.55 -6.19 17.44
CA GLY A 33 17.86 -6.85 17.56
C GLY A 33 17.88 -8.33 17.16
N ALA A 34 16.76 -8.90 16.70
CA ALA A 34 16.74 -10.27 16.18
C ALA A 34 17.70 -10.42 14.99
N ARG A 35 18.53 -11.47 15.03
CA ARG A 35 19.48 -11.77 13.95
C ARG A 35 18.75 -12.38 12.76
N ARG A 36 18.98 -11.84 11.57
CA ARG A 36 18.43 -12.35 10.31
C ARG A 36 19.47 -13.20 9.57
N GLN A 37 18.99 -14.04 8.66
CA GLN A 37 19.85 -14.78 7.75
C GLN A 37 20.76 -13.81 6.99
N LYS A 38 22.03 -14.17 6.88
CA LYS A 38 23.05 -13.41 6.13
C LYS A 38 23.24 -14.02 4.73
N PRO A 39 23.79 -13.25 3.77
CA PRO A 39 24.34 -13.82 2.54
C PRO A 39 25.37 -14.91 2.88
N GLY A 40 25.40 -16.00 2.09
CA GLY A 40 26.31 -17.13 2.32
C GLY A 40 25.75 -18.24 3.22
N PHE A 41 24.49 -18.14 3.68
CA PHE A 41 23.91 -19.18 4.54
C PHE A 41 23.79 -20.57 3.88
N PRO A 42 23.38 -20.71 2.60
CA PRO A 42 23.30 -22.02 1.97
C PRO A 42 24.64 -22.78 1.98
N GLU A 43 25.74 -22.07 1.72
CA GLU A 43 27.09 -22.62 1.73
C GLU A 43 27.50 -23.06 3.14
N VAL A 44 27.23 -22.23 4.14
CA VAL A 44 27.46 -22.58 5.55
C VAL A 44 26.62 -23.77 5.98
N PHE A 45 25.35 -23.84 5.55
CA PHE A 45 24.47 -24.94 5.88
C PHE A 45 24.96 -26.27 5.27
N ASP A 46 25.39 -26.24 4.01
CA ASP A 46 26.00 -27.38 3.33
C ASP A 46 27.29 -27.84 4.03
N GLU A 47 28.18 -26.90 4.38
CA GLU A 47 29.40 -27.18 5.16
C GLU A 47 29.06 -27.86 6.50
N LEU A 48 28.16 -27.27 7.30
CA LEU A 48 27.76 -27.80 8.59
C LEU A 48 27.14 -29.20 8.47
N SER A 49 26.35 -29.45 7.42
CA SER A 49 25.71 -30.75 7.20
C SER A 49 26.71 -31.87 6.93
N LYS A 50 27.87 -31.55 6.35
CA LYS A 50 28.95 -32.50 6.02
C LYS A 50 29.97 -32.63 7.16
N ALA A 51 30.30 -31.52 7.80
CA ALA A 51 31.36 -31.46 8.81
C ALA A 51 30.91 -31.94 10.19
N LEU A 52 29.69 -31.59 10.64
CA LEU A 52 29.22 -31.96 11.99
C LEU A 52 29.10 -33.48 12.21
N PRO A 53 28.68 -34.31 11.24
CA PRO A 53 28.72 -35.77 11.41
C PRO A 53 30.12 -36.34 11.63
N GLN A 54 31.17 -35.66 11.15
CA GLN A 54 32.55 -36.12 11.23
C GLN A 54 33.29 -35.57 12.44
N TYR A 55 33.05 -34.29 12.77
CA TYR A 55 33.83 -33.54 13.77
C TYR A 55 33.00 -33.09 14.97
N GLY A 56 31.68 -33.33 14.97
CA GLY A 56 30.77 -32.83 16.00
C GLY A 56 31.14 -33.30 17.42
N GLU A 57 31.49 -34.58 17.58
CA GLU A 57 31.90 -35.14 18.87
C GLU A 57 33.19 -34.50 19.38
N THR A 58 34.20 -34.36 18.51
CA THR A 58 35.47 -33.68 18.82
C THR A 58 35.26 -32.22 19.25
N LEU A 59 34.28 -31.55 18.66
CA LEU A 59 33.92 -30.16 18.99
C LEU A 59 32.98 -30.05 20.20
N GLY A 60 32.55 -31.16 20.80
CA GLY A 60 31.57 -31.18 21.89
C GLY A 60 30.18 -30.69 21.47
N VAL A 61 29.87 -30.75 20.18
CA VAL A 61 28.56 -30.32 19.65
C VAL A 61 27.56 -31.45 19.82
N HIS A 62 26.45 -31.15 20.48
CA HIS A 62 25.36 -32.11 20.63
C HIS A 62 24.76 -32.47 19.25
N PRO A 63 24.57 -33.76 18.90
CA PRO A 63 24.07 -34.18 17.59
C PRO A 63 22.73 -33.53 17.18
N GLY A 64 21.87 -33.25 18.16
CA GLY A 64 20.59 -32.56 17.95
C GLY A 64 20.71 -31.10 17.46
N MET A 65 21.89 -30.46 17.53
CA MET A 65 22.05 -29.10 17.01
C MET A 65 21.91 -29.03 15.50
N LEU A 66 22.47 -29.99 14.75
CA LEU A 66 22.31 -30.02 13.30
C LEU A 66 20.84 -30.21 12.92
N GLN A 67 20.16 -31.16 13.56
CA GLN A 67 18.73 -31.38 13.34
C GLN A 67 17.92 -30.12 13.65
N ASN A 68 18.22 -29.43 14.74
CA ASN A 68 17.58 -28.17 15.09
C ASN A 68 17.79 -27.06 14.05
N ILE A 69 18.91 -27.04 13.33
CA ILE A 69 19.15 -26.10 12.23
C ILE A 69 18.32 -26.54 11.01
N VAL A 70 18.35 -27.82 10.65
CA VAL A 70 17.56 -28.40 9.55
C VAL A 70 16.08 -28.06 9.71
N ASP A 71 15.50 -28.33 10.88
CA ASP A 71 14.08 -28.11 11.16
C ASP A 71 13.69 -26.63 11.07
N LYS A 72 14.56 -25.73 11.55
CA LYS A 72 14.34 -24.27 11.47
C LYS A 72 14.48 -23.76 10.05
N THR A 73 15.43 -24.27 9.27
CA THR A 73 15.59 -23.93 7.84
C THR A 73 14.33 -24.34 7.06
N ALA A 74 13.86 -25.58 7.22
CA ALA A 74 12.64 -26.06 6.57
C ALA A 74 11.41 -25.22 6.97
N THR A 75 11.27 -24.92 8.26
CA THR A 75 10.18 -24.07 8.77
C THR A 75 10.24 -22.65 8.18
N LEU A 76 11.43 -22.07 8.05
CA LEU A 76 11.58 -20.75 7.44
C LEU A 76 11.19 -20.75 5.97
N ASP A 77 11.50 -21.82 5.23
CA ASP A 77 11.14 -21.93 3.82
C ASP A 77 9.62 -22.09 3.64
N GLU A 78 8.96 -22.90 4.49
CA GLU A 78 7.50 -22.98 4.56
C GLU A 78 6.86 -21.61 4.84
N ILE A 79 7.36 -20.89 5.86
CA ILE A 79 6.87 -19.55 6.21
C ILE A 79 7.06 -18.57 5.06
N ARG A 80 8.21 -18.60 4.37
CA ARG A 80 8.51 -17.68 3.26
C ARG A 80 7.63 -17.94 2.05
N ALA A 81 7.35 -19.19 1.74
CA ALA A 81 6.43 -19.57 0.66
C ALA A 81 5.03 -19.00 0.93
N LEU A 82 4.46 -19.30 2.10
CA LEU A 82 3.13 -18.81 2.48
C LEU A 82 3.08 -17.28 2.58
N LYS A 83 4.13 -16.65 3.13
CA LYS A 83 4.20 -15.19 3.25
C LYS A 83 4.11 -14.50 1.89
N LYS A 84 4.70 -15.07 0.84
CA LYS A 84 4.63 -14.51 -0.51
C LYS A 84 3.18 -14.40 -0.98
N ASP A 85 2.41 -15.47 -0.79
CA ASP A 85 1.01 -15.53 -1.21
C ASP A 85 0.14 -14.59 -0.36
N VAL A 86 0.38 -14.53 0.96
CA VAL A 86 -0.32 -13.61 1.86
C VAL A 86 -0.10 -12.16 1.47
N LEU A 87 1.16 -11.78 1.20
CA LEU A 87 1.48 -10.41 0.79
C LEU A 87 0.81 -10.06 -0.54
N LYS A 88 0.77 -11.00 -1.50
CA LYS A 88 0.09 -10.72 -2.77
C LYS A 88 -1.42 -10.59 -2.58
N LEU A 89 -2.04 -11.45 -1.76
CA LEU A 89 -3.47 -11.33 -1.46
C LEU A 89 -3.78 -10.00 -0.74
N ALA A 90 -2.92 -9.58 0.20
CA ALA A 90 -3.06 -8.29 0.88
C ALA A 90 -2.98 -7.10 -0.10
N GLU A 91 -2.03 -7.12 -1.04
CA GLU A 91 -1.92 -6.12 -2.11
C GLU A 91 -3.20 -6.05 -2.95
N ILE A 92 -3.75 -7.20 -3.35
CA ILE A 92 -4.99 -7.26 -4.14
C ILE A 92 -6.19 -6.74 -3.36
N LEU A 93 -6.27 -6.99 -2.04
CA LEU A 93 -7.32 -6.46 -1.20
C LEU A 93 -7.23 -4.93 -1.09
N GLU A 94 -6.03 -4.38 -0.93
CA GLU A 94 -5.78 -2.93 -0.91
C GLU A 94 -6.15 -2.28 -2.26
N GLU A 95 -5.72 -2.86 -3.38
CA GLU A 95 -6.09 -2.39 -4.73
C GLU A 95 -7.61 -2.44 -4.95
N SER A 96 -8.26 -3.51 -4.50
CA SER A 96 -9.72 -3.69 -4.62
C SER A 96 -10.47 -2.68 -3.75
N GLU A 97 -10.00 -2.41 -2.53
CA GLU A 97 -10.56 -1.40 -1.66
C GLU A 97 -10.52 -0.03 -2.36
N ILE A 98 -9.35 0.41 -2.81
CA ILE A 98 -9.19 1.69 -3.53
C ILE A 98 -10.11 1.75 -4.76
N TYR A 99 -10.18 0.68 -5.54
CA TYR A 99 -11.04 0.61 -6.72
C TYR A 99 -12.52 0.81 -6.37
N TYR A 100 -13.03 0.08 -5.38
CA TYR A 100 -14.43 0.18 -5.00
C TYR A 100 -14.74 1.48 -4.26
N GLU A 101 -13.78 2.06 -3.55
CA GLU A 101 -13.92 3.40 -2.98
C GLU A 101 -14.04 4.47 -4.07
N ASP A 102 -13.19 4.45 -5.09
CA ASP A 102 -13.29 5.38 -6.23
C ASP A 102 -14.63 5.24 -6.96
N ALA A 103 -15.06 4.00 -7.22
CA ALA A 103 -16.36 3.73 -7.83
C ALA A 103 -17.51 4.30 -6.98
N ARG A 104 -17.49 4.08 -5.66
CA ARG A 104 -18.47 4.64 -4.71
C ARG A 104 -18.47 6.17 -4.73
N GLU A 105 -17.30 6.81 -4.71
CA GLU A 105 -17.18 8.26 -4.75
C GLU A 105 -17.67 8.87 -6.08
N SER A 106 -17.45 8.16 -7.19
CA SER A 106 -18.00 8.51 -8.50
C SER A 106 -19.53 8.53 -8.47
N ASP A 107 -20.14 7.50 -7.88
CA ASP A 107 -21.60 7.40 -7.75
C ASP A 107 -22.18 8.48 -6.82
N ILE A 108 -21.55 8.74 -5.68
CA ILE A 108 -21.93 9.84 -4.77
C ILE A 108 -21.87 11.19 -5.51
N SER A 109 -20.83 11.40 -6.33
CA SER A 109 -20.68 12.62 -7.12
C SER A 109 -21.78 12.77 -8.17
N ARG A 110 -22.15 11.68 -8.87
CA ARG A 110 -23.27 11.66 -9.83
C ARG A 110 -24.60 12.00 -9.14
N ILE A 111 -24.89 11.36 -8.00
CA ILE A 111 -26.07 11.68 -7.17
C ILE A 111 -26.06 13.15 -6.78
N GLY A 112 -24.92 13.67 -6.35
CA GLY A 112 -24.74 15.09 -6.07
C GLY A 112 -25.12 16.00 -7.24
N GLY A 113 -24.70 15.66 -8.46
CA GLY A 113 -25.08 16.41 -9.66
C GLY A 113 -26.59 16.44 -9.88
N PHE A 114 -27.28 15.31 -9.70
CA PHE A 114 -28.74 15.26 -9.79
C PHE A 114 -29.44 16.08 -8.72
N LEU A 115 -28.91 16.08 -7.49
CA LEU A 115 -29.43 16.93 -6.40
C LEU A 115 -29.29 18.41 -6.74
N ASP A 116 -28.16 18.85 -7.30
CA ASP A 116 -27.96 20.25 -7.67
C ASP A 116 -28.92 20.69 -8.77
N ALA A 117 -29.09 19.88 -9.80
CA ALA A 117 -30.05 20.15 -10.86
C ALA A 117 -31.48 20.24 -10.30
N THR A 118 -31.85 19.36 -9.37
CA THR A 118 -33.16 19.36 -8.74
C THR A 118 -33.38 20.58 -7.84
N ILE A 119 -32.37 20.99 -7.07
CA ILE A 119 -32.46 22.18 -6.20
C ILE A 119 -32.55 23.46 -7.04
N GLN A 120 -31.81 23.55 -8.16
CA GLN A 120 -31.75 24.74 -9.00
C GLN A 120 -32.97 24.90 -9.92
N HIS A 121 -33.50 23.80 -10.45
CA HIS A 121 -34.50 23.82 -11.50
C HIS A 121 -35.81 23.09 -11.14
N GLY A 122 -35.85 22.40 -10.00
CA GLY A 122 -36.99 21.62 -9.53
C GLY A 122 -37.47 22.06 -8.15
N ASP A 123 -37.37 21.17 -7.16
CA ASP A 123 -37.80 21.42 -5.78
C ASP A 123 -36.60 21.76 -4.85
N PRO A 124 -36.49 23.02 -4.39
CA PRO A 124 -35.44 23.43 -3.45
C PRO A 124 -35.51 22.74 -2.09
N SER A 125 -36.66 22.19 -1.69
CA SER A 125 -36.85 21.55 -0.37
C SER A 125 -35.97 20.30 -0.19
N VAL A 126 -35.58 19.67 -1.31
CA VAL A 126 -34.68 18.50 -1.37
C VAL A 126 -33.32 18.79 -0.73
N GLN A 127 -32.87 20.05 -0.71
CA GLN A 127 -31.61 20.43 -0.08
C GLN A 127 -31.55 20.02 1.39
N ALA A 128 -32.64 20.25 2.14
CA ALA A 128 -32.70 19.95 3.57
C ALA A 128 -32.50 18.45 3.86
N ALA A 129 -33.06 17.59 3.00
CA ALA A 129 -32.97 16.14 3.13
C ALA A 129 -31.56 15.59 2.83
N PHE A 130 -30.80 16.23 1.93
CA PHE A 130 -29.49 15.74 1.47
C PHE A 130 -28.29 16.59 1.94
N ASN A 131 -28.48 17.44 2.94
CA ASN A 131 -27.44 18.33 3.47
C ASN A 131 -26.10 17.64 3.76
N LYS A 132 -26.12 16.41 4.30
CA LYS A 132 -24.88 15.64 4.59
C LYS A 132 -24.11 15.27 3.31
N THR A 133 -24.81 14.81 2.28
CA THR A 133 -24.22 14.46 0.98
C THR A 133 -23.62 15.69 0.30
N LEU A 134 -24.36 16.81 0.30
CA LEU A 134 -23.88 18.09 -0.25
C LEU A 134 -22.66 18.61 0.52
N ALA A 135 -22.64 18.46 1.85
CA ALA A 135 -21.51 18.85 2.69
C ALA A 135 -20.28 17.95 2.47
N TYR A 136 -20.49 16.63 2.33
CA TYR A 136 -19.45 15.64 2.10
C TYR A 136 -18.71 15.89 0.77
N ARG A 137 -19.42 15.99 -0.35
CA ARG A 137 -18.79 16.27 -1.66
C ARG A 137 -18.06 17.63 -1.70
N ALA A 138 -18.53 18.61 -0.93
CA ALA A 138 -17.94 19.94 -0.90
C ALA A 138 -16.57 19.97 -0.20
N GLN A 139 -16.15 18.91 0.50
CA GLN A 139 -14.89 18.87 1.23
C GLN A 139 -13.68 19.13 0.32
N TYR A 140 -13.61 18.51 -0.86
CA TYR A 140 -12.50 18.73 -1.80
C TYR A 140 -12.53 20.15 -2.39
N ALA A 141 -13.70 20.65 -2.75
CA ALA A 141 -13.85 22.02 -3.25
C ALA A 141 -13.40 23.06 -2.21
N LYS A 142 -13.77 22.86 -0.93
CA LYS A 142 -13.35 23.71 0.19
C LYS A 142 -11.83 23.67 0.39
N LYS A 143 -11.23 22.47 0.43
CA LYS A 143 -9.76 22.30 0.52
C LYS A 143 -9.05 22.98 -0.65
N ALA A 144 -9.53 22.80 -1.89
CA ALA A 144 -8.95 23.44 -3.06
C ALA A 144 -9.04 24.97 -3.01
N ALA A 145 -10.18 25.52 -2.56
CA ALA A 145 -10.34 26.96 -2.36
C ALA A 145 -9.39 27.51 -1.29
N GLU A 146 -9.23 26.80 -0.17
CA GLU A 146 -8.27 27.16 0.88
C GLU A 146 -6.82 27.15 0.38
N THR A 147 -6.42 26.13 -0.38
CA THR A 147 -5.09 26.05 -1.00
C THR A 147 -4.87 27.20 -1.98
N ARG A 148 -5.86 27.53 -2.83
CA ARG A 148 -5.78 28.69 -3.75
C ARG A 148 -5.63 30.00 -2.98
N ARG A 149 -6.34 30.17 -1.86
CA ARG A 149 -6.24 31.36 -0.99
C ARG A 149 -4.85 31.46 -0.36
N LYS A 150 -4.32 30.36 0.20
CA LYS A 150 -2.96 30.31 0.76
C LYS A 150 -1.91 30.64 -0.29
N ASN A 151 -2.02 30.09 -1.50
CA ASN A 151 -1.09 30.36 -2.60
C ASN A 151 -1.14 31.80 -3.09
N LYS A 152 -2.31 32.45 -3.09
CA LYS A 152 -2.42 33.90 -3.38
C LYS A 152 -1.77 34.76 -2.31
N GLN A 153 -1.86 34.37 -1.04
CA GLN A 153 -1.27 35.10 0.09
C GLN A 153 0.25 34.88 0.21
N ALA A 154 0.76 33.73 -0.22
CA ALA A 154 2.18 33.37 -0.19
C ALA A 154 2.98 33.84 -1.42
N ARG A 155 2.33 34.48 -2.41
CA ARG A 155 3.02 35.17 -3.51
C ARG A 155 3.19 36.65 -3.15
N PRO A 156 4.34 37.08 -2.60
CA PRO A 156 4.64 38.51 -2.54
C PRO A 156 4.77 39.08 -3.95
N GLU A 157 4.37 40.33 -4.10
CA GLU A 157 4.47 41.14 -5.31
C GLU A 157 5.91 41.20 -5.82
N THR A 158 6.27 40.34 -6.77
CA THR A 158 7.49 40.48 -7.58
C THR A 158 7.13 40.15 -9.02
N ASN A 159 6.32 41.02 -9.61
CA ASN A 159 6.31 41.27 -11.06
C ASN A 159 5.45 42.52 -11.34
N ALA A 160 5.90 43.64 -10.80
CA ALA A 160 5.65 44.95 -11.37
C ALA A 160 7.02 45.51 -11.76
N GLU A 161 7.59 45.02 -12.86
CA GLU A 161 8.61 45.69 -13.69
C GLU A 161 9.19 44.70 -14.72
N THR A 162 8.58 44.67 -15.90
CA THR A 162 9.35 44.74 -17.16
C THR A 162 8.42 45.20 -18.29
N SER A 163 8.32 46.52 -18.36
CA SER A 163 8.60 47.31 -19.56
C SER A 163 8.02 46.81 -20.89
N THR A 164 6.98 47.52 -21.29
CA THR A 164 6.68 47.94 -22.66
C THR A 164 7.92 48.11 -23.55
N GLU A 165 8.00 47.38 -24.65
CA GLU A 165 8.67 47.87 -25.86
C GLU A 165 7.86 47.44 -27.11
N PRO A 166 7.36 48.40 -27.91
CA PRO A 166 6.52 48.12 -29.07
C PRO A 166 7.39 47.76 -30.28
N LYS A 167 7.24 46.54 -30.81
CA LYS A 167 7.87 46.14 -32.07
C LYS A 167 7.12 46.78 -33.24
N ALA A 168 7.64 47.90 -33.74
CA ALA A 168 7.25 48.49 -35.02
C ALA A 168 7.59 47.53 -36.19
N PRO A 169 6.79 47.51 -37.27
CA PRO A 169 7.00 46.66 -38.43
C PRO A 169 7.97 47.33 -39.41
N SER A 170 8.71 46.54 -40.18
CA SER A 170 9.42 47.07 -41.35
C SER A 170 9.69 45.99 -42.41
N PRO A 171 9.84 46.40 -43.67
CA PRO A 171 9.06 45.84 -44.78
C PRO A 171 9.94 45.30 -45.94
N ALA A 172 9.24 44.76 -46.95
CA ALA A 172 9.69 44.38 -48.30
C ALA A 172 10.60 43.14 -48.43
#